data_AF-A0A4P8J7F1-F1
#
_entry.id   AF-A0A4P8J7F1-F1
#
_cell.length_a   1.000
_cell.length_b   1.000
_cell.length_c   1.000
_cell.angle_alpha   90.00
_cell.angle_beta   90.00
_cell.angle_gamma   90.00
#
_symmetry.space_group_name_H-M   'P 1'
#
loop_
_entity.id
_entity.type
_entity.pdbx_description
1 polymer ?
#
loop_
_entity_poly.entity_id
_entity_poly.type
_entity_poly.pdbx_seq_one_letter_code
_entity_poly.pdbx_strand_id
1 'polypeptide(L)'
;MTMVHVISADQVREAMLEYVHLRAEQLTSMAHLFATAGSVRVIDGVRVHVVPFEDAEDAYGWTQSAEECKCGDLIVWGRTVAVLDRAWPVTVRGDGEAFHRLKDGVTFETHEGGKYAHAARIARSLRLTPF
;
A
#
# COMPACT_ATOMS: atom_id res chain seq x y z
N MET A 1 -31.53 -34.04 -10.85
CA MET A 1 -31.36 -34.71 -9.55
C MET A 1 -30.16 -34.08 -8.88
N THR A 2 -30.40 -33.09 -8.01
CA THR A 2 -29.34 -32.23 -7.45
C THR A 2 -28.83 -32.86 -6.16
N MET A 3 -27.55 -33.28 -6.14
CA MET A 3 -26.91 -33.75 -4.91
C MET A 3 -26.71 -32.57 -3.96
N VAL A 4 -27.49 -32.55 -2.87
CA VAL A 4 -27.27 -31.65 -1.75
C VAL A 4 -26.18 -32.29 -0.88
N HIS A 5 -24.96 -31.77 -0.96
CA HIS A 5 -23.92 -32.12 0.02
C HIS A 5 -24.31 -31.50 1.36
N VAL A 6 -24.76 -32.35 2.29
CA VAL A 6 -25.01 -31.94 3.67
C VAL A 6 -23.65 -31.81 4.35
N ILE A 7 -23.13 -30.58 4.38
CA ILE A 7 -21.94 -30.24 5.15
C ILE A 7 -22.36 -30.15 6.61
N SER A 8 -21.69 -30.89 7.49
CA SER A 8 -22.00 -30.84 8.93
C SER A 8 -21.70 -29.45 9.50
N ALA A 9 -22.40 -29.06 10.56
CA ALA A 9 -22.17 -27.78 11.23
C ALA A 9 -20.70 -27.62 11.66
N ASP A 10 -20.03 -28.72 12.02
CA ASP A 10 -18.61 -28.72 12.37
C ASP A 10 -17.72 -28.46 11.16
N GLN A 11 -18.02 -29.03 9.99
CA GLN A 11 -17.27 -28.74 8.75
C GLN A 11 -17.47 -27.31 8.27
N VAL A 12 -18.66 -26.72 8.44
CA VAL A 12 -18.89 -25.30 8.19
C VAL A 12 -18.08 -24.45 9.17
N ARG A 13 -18.04 -24.84 10.45
CA ARG A 13 -17.27 -24.13 11.49
C ARG A 13 -15.77 -24.20 11.22
N GLU A 14 -15.21 -25.35 10.88
CA GLU A 14 -13.78 -25.50 10.55
C GLU A 14 -13.43 -24.71 9.28
N ALA A 15 -14.24 -24.78 8.23
CA ALA A 15 -14.04 -23.97 7.02
C ALA A 15 -14.15 -22.47 7.30
N MET A 16 -15.05 -22.04 8.20
CA MET A 16 -15.15 -20.66 8.64
C MET A 16 -13.96 -20.25 9.51
N LEU A 17 -13.45 -21.12 10.38
CA LEU A 17 -12.27 -20.85 11.21
C LEU A 17 -11.00 -20.74 10.35
N GLU A 18 -10.84 -21.60 9.35
CA GLU A 18 -9.75 -21.55 8.37
C GLU A 18 -9.85 -20.28 7.50
N TYR A 19 -11.06 -19.92 7.05
CA TYR A 19 -11.30 -18.67 6.31
C TYR A 19 -11.10 -17.42 7.17
N VAL A 20 -11.44 -17.48 8.46
CA VAL A 20 -11.23 -16.40 9.43
C VAL A 20 -9.75 -16.30 9.82
N HIS A 21 -8.99 -17.40 9.90
CA HIS A 21 -7.53 -17.35 10.12
C HIS A 21 -6.78 -16.81 8.90
N LEU A 22 -7.11 -17.30 7.70
CA LEU A 22 -6.57 -16.78 6.44
C LEU A 22 -6.87 -15.29 6.27
N ARG A 23 -8.04 -14.84 6.72
CA ARG A 23 -8.36 -13.42 6.78
C ARG A 23 -7.79 -12.69 7.98
N ALA A 24 -7.53 -13.30 9.13
CA ALA A 24 -6.99 -12.59 10.28
C ALA A 24 -5.52 -12.23 10.04
N GLU A 25 -4.70 -13.12 9.49
CA GLU A 25 -3.31 -12.77 9.16
C GLU A 25 -3.25 -11.79 7.98
N GLN A 26 -4.11 -11.95 6.96
CA GLN A 26 -4.18 -11.00 5.85
C GLN A 26 -4.88 -9.67 6.21
N LEU A 27 -5.86 -9.65 7.11
CA LEU A 27 -6.50 -8.44 7.65
C LEU A 27 -5.63 -7.78 8.71
N THR A 28 -4.80 -8.50 9.46
CA THR A 28 -3.83 -7.84 10.35
C THR A 28 -2.78 -7.11 9.50
N SER A 29 -2.45 -7.65 8.33
CA SER A 29 -1.63 -6.96 7.31
C SER A 29 -2.40 -5.90 6.50
N MET A 30 -3.73 -5.97 6.35
CA MET A 30 -4.54 -5.05 5.52
C MET A 30 -5.42 -4.03 6.28
N ALA A 31 -5.66 -4.20 7.57
CA ALA A 31 -6.63 -3.43 8.37
C ALA A 31 -5.98 -2.51 9.44
N HIS A 32 -4.66 -2.47 9.53
CA HIS A 32 -3.94 -1.53 10.40
C HIS A 32 -3.28 -0.39 9.61
N LEU A 33 -4.06 0.33 8.81
CA LEU A 33 -3.72 1.70 8.40
C LEU A 33 -4.35 2.68 9.40
N PHE A 34 -4.03 2.48 10.69
CA PHE A 34 -4.37 3.48 11.72
C PHE A 34 -3.39 4.64 11.58
N ALA A 35 -3.92 5.72 11.01
CA ALA A 35 -3.55 7.12 11.09
C ALA A 35 -2.74 7.52 12.34
N THR A 36 -1.47 7.12 12.43
CA THR A 36 -0.48 7.91 13.15
C THR A 36 0.34 8.63 12.09
N ALA A 37 -0.10 9.85 11.82
CA ALA A 37 0.77 10.93 11.37
C ALA A 37 2.22 10.73 11.83
N GLY A 38 3.17 10.64 10.90
CA GLY A 38 4.60 10.50 11.24
C GLY A 38 5.04 9.08 11.60
N SER A 39 4.31 8.05 11.15
CA SER A 39 4.69 6.66 11.38
C SER A 39 5.29 5.99 10.14
N VAL A 40 6.34 5.21 10.38
CA VAL A 40 6.92 4.28 9.40
C VAL A 40 6.45 2.87 9.73
N ARG A 41 6.05 2.12 8.71
CA ARG A 41 5.67 0.70 8.79
C ARG A 41 6.43 -0.10 7.75
N VAL A 42 6.56 -1.41 7.94
CA VAL A 42 7.11 -2.33 6.93
C VAL A 42 6.01 -3.32 6.56
N ILE A 43 5.63 -3.35 5.28
CA ILE A 43 4.62 -4.25 4.72
C ILE A 43 5.29 -5.06 3.62
N ASP A 44 5.34 -6.38 3.76
CA ASP A 44 6.02 -7.29 2.81
C ASP A 44 7.44 -6.82 2.43
N GLY A 45 8.19 -6.30 3.41
CA GLY A 45 9.55 -5.77 3.23
C GLY A 45 9.64 -4.35 2.64
N VAL A 46 8.52 -3.70 2.34
CA VAL A 46 8.48 -2.32 1.83
C VAL A 46 8.13 -1.36 2.96
N ARG A 47 8.94 -0.31 3.12
CA ARG A 47 8.67 0.74 4.10
C ARG A 47 7.59 1.68 3.60
N VAL A 48 6.66 2.01 4.48
CA VAL A 48 5.51 2.88 4.20
C VAL A 48 5.54 4.03 5.20
N HIS A 49 5.63 5.24 4.68
CA HIS A 49 5.65 6.48 5.43
C HIS A 49 4.28 7.15 5.32
N VAL A 50 3.57 7.28 6.43
CA VAL A 50 2.31 8.03 6.48
C VAL A 50 2.61 9.43 6.98
N VAL A 51 2.56 10.39 6.07
CA VAL A 51 3.00 11.76 6.35
C VAL A 51 1.81 12.68 6.67
N PRO A 52 1.90 13.52 7.71
CA PRO A 52 0.78 14.33 8.19
C PRO A 52 0.78 15.75 7.63
N PHE A 53 1.13 15.90 6.37
CA PHE A 53 1.11 17.20 5.72
C PHE A 53 -0.27 17.49 5.17
N GLU A 54 -0.71 18.74 5.29
CA GLU A 54 -1.94 19.19 4.65
C GLU A 54 -1.70 19.32 3.14
N ASP A 55 -0.52 19.82 2.75
CA ASP A 55 -0.17 20.10 1.37
C ASP A 55 0.76 19.05 0.74
N ALA A 56 0.54 18.78 -0.54
CA ALA A 56 1.34 17.84 -1.33
C ALA A 56 2.80 18.31 -1.48
N GLU A 57 3.02 19.63 -1.52
CA GLU A 57 4.35 20.23 -1.63
C GLU A 57 5.18 20.02 -0.37
N ASP A 58 4.57 20.07 0.80
CA ASP A 58 5.26 19.76 2.06
C ASP A 58 5.64 18.28 2.14
N ALA A 59 4.73 17.39 1.74
CA ALA A 59 5.03 15.97 1.60
C ALA A 59 6.18 15.74 0.62
N TYR A 60 6.18 16.45 -0.50
CA TYR A 60 7.26 16.39 -1.48
C TYR A 60 8.59 16.90 -0.88
N GLY A 61 8.61 18.10 -0.30
CA GLY A 61 9.80 18.71 0.29
C GLY A 61 10.41 17.87 1.40
N TRP A 62 9.57 17.22 2.22
CA TRP A 62 10.01 16.25 3.21
C TRP A 62 10.74 15.06 2.57
N THR A 63 10.22 14.47 1.48
CA THR A 63 10.92 13.37 0.79
C THR A 63 12.31 13.75 0.24
N GLN A 64 12.57 15.04 0.03
CA GLN A 64 13.88 15.54 -0.44
C GLN A 64 14.91 15.70 0.70
N SER A 65 14.45 15.86 1.94
CA SER A 65 15.29 16.21 3.09
C SER A 65 15.35 15.12 4.18
N ALA A 66 14.37 14.20 4.20
CA ALA A 66 14.31 13.09 5.12
C ALA A 66 15.39 12.04 4.83
N GLU A 67 16.38 11.92 5.71
CA GLU A 67 17.46 10.93 5.57
C GLU A 67 16.95 9.48 5.66
N GLU A 68 15.82 9.27 6.34
CA GLU A 68 15.18 7.97 6.51
C GLU A 68 14.53 7.42 5.22
N CYS A 69 14.16 8.31 4.30
CA CYS A 69 13.56 7.93 3.02
C CYS A 69 14.59 7.23 2.14
N LYS A 70 14.25 6.05 1.60
CA LYS A 70 15.09 5.38 0.58
C LYS A 70 14.24 4.94 -0.61
N CYS A 71 14.93 4.68 -1.71
CA CYS A 71 14.30 4.27 -2.95
C CYS A 71 13.47 2.99 -2.75
N GLY A 72 12.26 2.97 -3.32
CA GLY A 72 11.30 1.87 -3.17
C GLY A 72 10.36 2.01 -1.98
N ASP A 73 10.59 2.98 -1.09
CA ASP A 73 9.63 3.29 -0.02
C ASP A 73 8.32 3.81 -0.60
N LEU A 74 7.24 3.60 0.15
CA LEU A 74 5.94 4.18 -0.14
C LEU A 74 5.73 5.44 0.69
N ILE A 75 5.24 6.49 0.04
CA ILE A 75 4.81 7.73 0.67
C ILE A 75 3.28 7.79 0.59
N VAL A 76 2.62 7.85 1.73
CA VAL A 76 1.17 7.98 1.85
C VAL A 76 0.85 9.37 2.38
N TRP A 77 0.19 10.17 1.56
CA TRP A 77 -0.26 11.52 1.89
C TRP A 77 -1.74 11.64 1.50
N GLY A 78 -2.60 11.94 2.46
CA GLY A 78 -4.05 11.99 2.24
C GLY A 78 -4.57 10.71 1.58
N ARG A 79 -5.10 10.82 0.36
CA ARG A 79 -5.59 9.69 -0.46
C ARG A 79 -4.60 9.25 -1.56
N THR A 80 -3.41 9.83 -1.58
CA THR A 80 -2.37 9.59 -2.58
C THR A 80 -1.31 8.64 -2.02
N VAL A 81 -0.87 7.70 -2.87
CA VAL A 81 0.27 6.82 -2.59
C VAL A 81 1.29 6.95 -3.71
N ALA A 82 2.53 7.19 -3.36
CA ALA A 82 3.65 7.22 -4.28
C ALA A 82 4.73 6.22 -3.89
N VAL A 83 5.50 5.75 -4.88
CA VAL A 83 6.77 5.04 -4.68
C VAL A 83 7.89 6.04 -4.82
N LEU A 84 8.87 6.03 -3.91
CA LEU A 84 10.06 6.86 -4.03
C LEU A 84 11.03 6.25 -5.05
N ASP A 85 11.08 6.79 -6.26
CA ASP A 85 12.08 6.43 -7.27
C ASP A 85 13.29 7.37 -7.14
N ARG A 86 14.41 6.82 -6.65
CA ARG A 86 15.58 7.62 -6.26
C ARG A 86 15.18 8.59 -5.13
N ALA A 87 15.02 9.86 -5.46
CA ALA A 87 14.53 10.90 -4.55
C ALA A 87 13.15 11.44 -4.97
N TRP A 88 12.56 10.92 -6.05
CA TRP A 88 11.35 11.47 -6.65
C TRP A 88 10.13 10.61 -6.25
N PRO A 89 9.15 11.14 -5.50
CA PRO A 89 7.92 10.42 -5.25
C PRO A 89 7.11 10.32 -6.55
N VAL A 90 6.84 9.11 -7.01
CA VAL A 90 6.08 8.81 -8.22
C VAL A 90 4.73 8.20 -7.85
N THR A 91 3.65 8.88 -8.21
CA THR A 91 2.28 8.49 -7.89
C THR A 91 1.92 7.13 -8.47
N VAL A 92 1.42 6.25 -7.61
CA VAL A 92 0.82 4.96 -7.96
C VAL A 92 -0.70 5.06 -7.98
N ARG A 93 -1.28 5.78 -7.01
CA ARG A 93 -2.73 5.99 -6.86
C ARG A 93 -3.00 7.37 -6.26
N GLY A 94 -4.13 7.95 -6.63
CA GLY A 94 -4.56 9.27 -6.19
C GLY A 94 -4.16 10.35 -7.17
N ASP A 95 -4.60 11.57 -6.91
CA ASP A 95 -4.50 12.70 -7.84
C ASP A 95 -3.58 13.82 -7.32
N GLY A 96 -2.65 13.49 -6.43
CA GLY A 96 -1.66 14.47 -5.93
C GLY A 96 -0.83 15.07 -7.07
N GLU A 97 -0.96 16.38 -7.28
CA GLU A 97 -0.32 17.10 -8.40
C GLU A 97 1.17 17.35 -8.18
N ALA A 98 1.64 17.37 -6.93
CA ALA A 98 3.06 17.61 -6.61
C ALA A 98 3.97 16.39 -6.86
N PHE A 99 3.39 15.19 -6.96
CA PHE A 99 4.16 13.96 -7.16
C PHE A 99 4.30 13.64 -8.64
N HIS A 100 5.44 13.06 -9.01
CA HIS A 100 5.74 12.70 -10.38
C HIS A 100 4.82 11.60 -10.87
N ARG A 101 4.68 11.49 -12.19
CA ARG A 101 3.99 10.37 -12.83
C ARG A 101 4.96 9.66 -13.75
N LEU A 102 4.76 8.35 -13.91
CA LEU A 102 5.46 7.62 -14.96
C LEU A 102 5.07 8.20 -16.32
N LYS A 103 6.03 8.16 -17.25
CA LYS A 103 5.78 8.53 -18.65
C LYS A 103 4.69 7.64 -19.25
N ASP A 104 3.90 8.19 -20.16
CA ASP A 104 2.88 7.45 -20.90
C ASP A 104 3.42 6.14 -21.49
N GLY A 105 2.69 5.06 -21.27
CA GLY A 105 3.05 3.70 -21.70
C GLY A 105 4.08 2.98 -20.82
N VAL A 106 4.63 3.64 -19.80
CA VAL A 106 5.53 3.02 -18.81
C VAL A 106 4.73 2.60 -17.58
N THR A 107 5.06 1.43 -17.04
CA THR A 107 4.45 0.87 -15.83
C THR A 107 5.52 0.60 -14.78
N PHE A 108 5.17 0.44 -13.50
CA PHE A 108 6.14 0.08 -12.47
C PHE A 108 6.75 -1.31 -12.69
N GLU A 109 6.05 -2.16 -13.44
CA GLU A 109 6.49 -3.48 -13.87
C GLU A 109 7.56 -3.43 -14.97
N THR A 110 7.59 -2.36 -15.78
CA THR A 110 8.55 -2.19 -16.88
C THR A 110 9.63 -1.13 -16.62
N HIS A 111 9.35 -0.18 -15.72
CA HIS A 111 10.28 0.89 -15.34
C HIS A 111 11.47 0.34 -14.57
N GLU A 112 12.69 0.73 -14.96
CA GLU A 112 13.94 0.29 -14.32
C GLU A 112 14.03 -1.24 -14.16
N GLY A 113 13.54 -1.99 -15.17
CA GLY A 113 13.52 -3.45 -15.14
C GLY A 113 12.58 -4.06 -14.10
N GLY A 114 11.55 -3.32 -13.67
CA GLY A 114 10.55 -3.79 -12.71
C GLY A 114 10.99 -3.63 -11.24
N LYS A 115 12.07 -2.90 -10.97
CA LYS A 115 12.63 -2.67 -9.63
C LYS A 115 11.58 -2.24 -8.60
N TYR A 116 10.57 -1.48 -9.02
CA TYR A 116 9.55 -0.90 -8.16
C TYR A 116 8.19 -1.63 -8.21
N ALA A 117 8.09 -2.72 -8.97
CA ALA A 117 6.83 -3.44 -9.21
C ALA A 117 6.20 -3.96 -7.90
N HIS A 118 7.02 -4.51 -6.99
CA HIS A 118 6.54 -5.03 -5.71
C HIS A 118 5.98 -3.93 -4.80
N ALA A 119 6.68 -2.79 -4.70
CA ALA A 119 6.21 -1.65 -3.93
C ALA A 119 4.91 -1.07 -4.54
N ALA A 120 4.85 -0.94 -5.86
CA ALA A 120 3.63 -0.49 -6.55
C ALA A 120 2.44 -1.44 -6.33
N ARG A 121 2.67 -2.76 -6.33
CA ARG A 121 1.63 -3.75 -5.99
C ARG A 121 1.09 -3.54 -4.59
N ILE A 122 1.95 -3.34 -3.60
CA ILE A 122 1.56 -3.06 -2.22
C ILE A 122 0.77 -1.75 -2.16
N ALA A 123 1.29 -0.68 -2.76
CA ALA A 123 0.63 0.63 -2.79
C ALA A 123 -0.82 0.55 -3.33
N ARG A 124 -1.05 -0.21 -4.41
CA ARG A 124 -2.39 -0.43 -4.97
C ARG A 124 -3.32 -1.19 -4.01
N SER A 125 -2.78 -2.07 -3.18
CA SER A 125 -3.54 -2.87 -2.20
C SER A 125 -3.90 -2.13 -0.91
N LEU A 126 -3.21 -1.02 -0.59
CA LEU A 126 -3.45 -0.26 0.63
C LEU A 126 -4.87 0.29 0.66
N ARG A 127 -5.58 0.06 1.77
CA ARG A 127 -6.89 0.68 2.03
C ARG A 127 -6.67 2.03 2.70
N LEU A 128 -6.92 3.12 1.98
CA LEU A 128 -6.85 4.46 2.56
C LEU A 128 -8.24 4.86 3.02
N THR A 129 -8.36 5.21 4.29
CA THR A 129 -9.51 5.93 4.83
C THR A 129 -9.26 7.43 4.68
N PRO A 130 -10.28 8.23 4.33
CA PRO A 130 -10.20 9.67 4.49
C PRO A 130 -9.87 10.00 5.95
N PHE A 131 -8.98 10.95 6.17
CA PHE A 131 -8.89 11.66 7.44
C PHE A 131 -10.13 12.55 7.62
#